data_AF-A0A7V1P2K6-F1
#
_entry.id   AF-A0A7V1P2K6-F1
#
_cell.length_a   1.000
_cell.length_b   1.000
_cell.length_c   1.000
_cell.angle_alpha   90.00
_cell.angle_beta   90.00
_cell.angle_gamma   90.00
#
_symmetry.space_group_name_H-M   'P 1'
#
loop_
_entity.id
_entity.type
_entity.pdbx_description
1 polymer ?
#
loop_
_entity_poly.entity_id
_entity_poly.type
_entity_poly.pdbx_seq_one_letter_code
_entity_poly.pdbx_strand_id
1 'polypeptide(L)' 'QSAIFTFAKLVLMVHLFLGGASGFLELLLKTFVLFIVVISFGAIYGRFKTPQSVDFLIKVPTTIAVVGLLLATWS' A
#
# COMPACT_ATOMS: atom_id res chain seq x y z
N GLN A 1 -10.41 -9.97 -12.39
CA GLN A 1 -10.40 -8.82 -11.45
C GLN A 1 -9.98 -7.60 -12.27
N SER A 2 -10.88 -6.63 -12.48
CA SER A 2 -10.68 -5.55 -13.44
C SER A 2 -9.45 -4.72 -13.09
N ALA A 3 -8.44 -4.68 -13.97
CA ALA A 3 -7.17 -3.96 -13.79
C ALA A 3 -7.35 -2.49 -13.35
N ILE A 4 -8.50 -1.90 -13.69
CA ILE A 4 -8.97 -0.59 -13.22
C ILE A 4 -8.94 -0.43 -11.69
N PHE A 5 -9.34 -1.45 -10.92
CA PHE A 5 -9.34 -1.35 -9.45
C PHE A 5 -7.93 -1.33 -8.88
N THR A 6 -7.01 -2.09 -9.48
CA THR A 6 -5.60 -2.08 -9.09
C THR A 6 -4.98 -0.72 -9.40
N PHE A 7 -5.28 -0.16 -10.58
CA PHE A 7 -4.80 1.15 -10.97
C PHE A 7 -5.33 2.26 -10.05
N ALA A 8 -6.64 2.28 -9.77
CA ALA A 8 -7.25 3.28 -8.89
C ALA A 8 -6.62 3.28 -7.48
N LYS A 9 -6.35 2.10 -6.91
CA LYS A 9 -5.69 1.98 -5.59
C LYS A 9 -4.27 2.54 -5.60
N LEU A 10 -3.50 2.28 -6.64
CA LEU A 10 -2.13 2.78 -6.74
C LEU A 10 -2.11 4.31 -6.87
N VAL A 11 -3.00 4.87 -7.68
CA VAL A 11 -3.15 6.33 -7.81
C VAL A 11 -3.55 6.97 -6.48
N LEU A 12 -4.50 6.38 -5.74
CA LEU A 12 -4.87 6.85 -4.40
C LEU A 12 -3.70 6.81 -3.42
N MET A 13 -2.88 5.75 -3.47
CA MET A 13 -1.69 5.62 -2.62
C MET A 13 -0.67 6.74 -2.90
N VAL A 14 -0.42 7.05 -4.18
CA VAL A 14 0.48 8.15 -4.57
C VAL A 14 -0.03 9.50 -4.07
N HIS A 15 -1.32 9.76 -4.24
CA HIS A 15 -1.91 11.03 -3.87
C HIS A 15 -1.97 11.27 -2.36
N LEU A 16 -2.34 10.26 -1.57
CA LEU A 16 -2.52 10.41 -0.13
C LEU A 16 -1.22 10.30 0.67
N PHE A 17 -0.29 9.42 0.26
CA PHE A 17 0.87 9.08 1.08
C PHE A 17 2.21 9.54 0.52
N LEU A 18 2.35 9.74 -0.81
CA LEU A 18 3.63 10.13 -1.45
C LEU A 18 3.68 11.63 -1.81
N GLY A 19 2.76 12.44 -1.27
CA GLY A 19 2.74 13.89 -1.48
C GLY A 19 2.16 14.34 -2.83
N GLY A 20 1.43 13.45 -3.54
CA GLY A 20 0.80 13.79 -4.82
C GLY A 20 1.77 13.89 -5.99
N ALA A 21 1.27 14.45 -7.09
CA ALA A 21 2.04 14.72 -8.30
C ALA A 21 1.63 16.09 -8.86
N SER A 22 2.63 16.89 -9.23
CA SER A 22 2.44 18.23 -9.82
C SER A 22 2.16 18.17 -11.33
N GLY A 23 2.42 17.03 -11.96
CA GLY A 23 2.15 16.79 -13.39
C GLY A 23 1.90 15.31 -13.71
N PHE A 24 1.38 15.07 -14.92
CA PHE A 24 1.00 13.72 -15.39
C PHE A 24 2.17 12.73 -15.40
N LEU A 25 3.35 13.19 -15.82
CA LEU A 25 4.55 12.35 -15.95
C LEU A 25 5.10 11.93 -14.57
N GLU A 26 5.05 12.82 -13.59
CA GLU A 26 5.42 12.53 -12.20
C GLU A 26 4.48 11.48 -11.58
N LEU A 27 3.17 11.60 -11.84
CA LEU A 27 2.17 10.63 -11.38
C LEU A 27 2.42 9.25 -11.99
N LEU A 28 2.72 9.20 -13.29
CA LEU A 28 2.98 7.95 -14.00
C LEU A 28 4.22 7.25 -13.44
N LEU A 29 5.31 7.97 -13.21
CA LEU A 29 6.54 7.39 -12.65
C LEU A 29 6.34 6.88 -11.21
N LYS A 30 5.71 7.66 -10.32
CA LYS A 30 5.44 7.22 -8.94
C LYS A 30 4.53 5.99 -8.89
N THR A 31 3.48 5.98 -9.71
CA THR A 31 2.55 4.84 -9.81
C THR A 31 3.26 3.61 -10.37
N PHE A 32 4.16 3.78 -11.34
CA PHE A 32 4.95 2.69 -11.93
C PHE A 32 5.93 2.07 -10.93
N VAL A 33 6.64 2.89 -10.16
CA VAL A 33 7.54 2.40 -9.09
C VAL A 33 6.75 1.60 -8.04
N LEU A 34 5.61 2.13 -7.57
CA LEU A 34 4.75 1.39 -6.64
C LEU A 34 4.22 0.08 -7.23
N PHE A 35 3.86 0.09 -8.50
CA PHE A 35 3.39 -1.10 -9.20
C PHE A 35 4.45 -2.21 -9.22
N ILE A 36 5.71 -1.87 -9.56
CA ILE A 36 6.83 -2.81 -9.53
C ILE A 36 7.00 -3.39 -8.14
N VAL A 37 7.02 -2.53 -7.11
CA VAL A 37 7.18 -2.97 -5.73
C VAL A 37 6.10 -3.97 -5.34
N VAL A 38 4.83 -3.66 -5.59
CA VAL A 38 3.70 -4.54 -5.25
C VAL A 38 3.81 -5.90 -5.97
N ILE A 39 4.18 -5.91 -7.24
CA ILE A 39 4.37 -7.18 -7.99
C ILE A 39 5.55 -7.96 -7.45
N SER A 40 6.68 -7.32 -7.15
CA SER A 40 7.85 -7.99 -6.59
C SER A 40 7.52 -8.68 -5.26
N PHE A 41 6.79 -8.01 -4.36
CA PHE A 41 6.31 -8.64 -3.12
C PHE A 41 5.37 -9.83 -3.40
N GLY A 42 4.44 -9.70 -4.35
CA GLY A 42 3.58 -10.82 -4.75
C GLY A 42 4.32 -12.01 -5.37
N ALA A 43 5.47 -11.77 -6.01
CA ALA A 43 6.30 -12.81 -6.63
C ALA A 43 7.24 -13.51 -5.64
N ILE A 44 7.77 -12.78 -4.65
CA ILE A 44 8.73 -13.31 -3.66
C ILE A 44 8.01 -14.10 -2.56
N TYR A 45 6.84 -13.64 -2.13
CA TYR A 45 6.12 -14.23 -1.00
C TYR A 45 5.05 -15.22 -1.45
N GLY A 46 5.04 -16.40 -0.83
CA GLY A 46 4.04 -17.43 -1.08
C GLY A 46 2.67 -17.08 -0.51
N ARG A 47 1.66 -17.84 -0.93
CA ARG A 47 0.26 -17.63 -0.50
C ARG A 47 0.07 -17.99 0.98
N PHE A 48 -0.51 -17.07 1.74
CA PHE A 48 -0.93 -17.29 3.12
C PHE A 48 -2.18 -18.18 3.22
N LYS A 49 -2.26 -19.01 4.26
CA LYS A 49 -3.46 -19.76 4.63
C LYS A 49 -4.50 -18.80 5.24
N THR A 50 -5.79 -19.09 5.07
CA THR A 50 -6.89 -18.23 5.55
C THR A 50 -6.80 -17.84 7.03
N PRO A 51 -6.54 -18.74 8.01
CA PRO A 51 -6.39 -18.33 9.40
C PRO A 51 -5.14 -17.45 9.62
N GLN A 52 -4.04 -17.77 8.94
CA GLN A 52 -2.79 -17.02 9.06
C GLN A 52 -2.89 -15.60 8.48
N SER A 53 -3.64 -15.42 7.39
CA SER A 53 -3.89 -14.09 6.81
C SER A 53 -4.63 -13.17 7.78
N VAL A 54 -5.60 -13.72 8.52
CA VAL A 54 -6.37 -12.96 9.52
C VAL A 54 -5.49 -12.59 10.71
N ASP A 55 -4.73 -13.55 11.24
CA ASP A 55 -3.78 -13.31 12.32
C ASP A 55 -2.73 -12.25 11.95
N PHE A 56 -2.18 -12.33 10.73
CA PHE A 56 -1.21 -11.34 10.25
C PHE A 56 -1.82 -9.95 10.17
N LEU A 57 -3.02 -9.83 9.60
CA LEU A 57 -3.69 -8.54 9.39
C LEU A 57 -4.06 -7.85 10.70
N ILE A 58 -4.38 -8.61 11.75
CA ILE A 58 -4.70 -8.05 13.07
C ILE A 58 -3.44 -7.77 13.89
N LYS A 59 -2.41 -8.62 13.82
CA LYS A 59 -1.23 -8.47 14.68
C LYS A 59 -0.22 -7.46 14.16
N VAL A 60 0.03 -7.42 12.86
CA VAL A 60 1.15 -6.63 12.32
C VAL A 60 0.69 -5.25 11.84
N PRO A 61 -0.16 -5.12 10.80
CA PRO A 61 -0.52 -3.80 10.30
C PRO A 61 -1.42 -3.02 11.27
N THR A 62 -2.30 -3.66 12.05
CA THR A 62 -3.11 -2.94 13.05
C THR A 62 -2.26 -2.34 14.15
N THR A 63 -1.28 -3.08 14.69
CA THR A 63 -0.38 -2.54 15.72
C THR A 63 0.44 -1.36 15.19
N ILE A 64 0.98 -1.46 13.97
CA ILE A 64 1.71 -0.36 13.33
C ILE A 64 0.80 0.87 13.16
N ALA A 65 -0.44 0.67 12.70
CA ALA A 65 -1.40 1.75 12.50
C ALA A 65 -1.78 2.46 13.81
N VAL A 66 -2.02 1.68 14.88
CA VAL A 66 -2.35 2.23 16.21
C VAL A 66 -1.18 3.01 16.80
N VAL A 67 0.04 2.49 16.70
CA VAL A 67 1.25 3.20 17.14
C VAL A 67 1.45 4.49 16.35
N GLY A 68 1.28 4.45 15.02
CA GLY A 68 1.34 5.63 14.17
C GLY A 68 0.31 6.70 14.55
N LEU A 69 -0.93 6.29 14.87
CA LEU A 69 -1.99 7.19 15.32
C LEU A 69 -1.64 7.88 16.64
N LEU A 70 -1.14 7.12 17.62
CA LEU A 70 -0.78 7.65 18.93
C LEU A 70 0.35 8.69 18.82
N LEU A 71 1.38 8.39 18.02
CA LEU A 71 2.48 9.32 17.77
C LEU A 71 2.01 10.59 17.06
N ALA A 72 1.12 10.46 16.08
CA ALA A 72 0.58 11.61 15.36
C ALA A 72 -0.36 12.48 16.21
N THR A 73 -0.98 11.93 17.25
CA THR A 73 -1.90 12.67 18.14
C THR A 73 -1.17 13.40 19.27
N TRP A 74 -0.03 12.86 19.72
CA TRP A 74 0.76 13.45 20.81
C TRP A 74 1.81 14.46 20.32
N SER A 75 2.15 14.43 19.02
CA SER A 75 2.95 15.44 18.34
C SER A 75 2.12 16.67 17.97
#